data_AF-A0A2V7ZI72-F1
#
_entry.id   AF-A0A2V7ZI72-F1
#
_cell.length_a   1.000
_cell.length_b   1.000
_cell.length_c   1.000
_cell.angle_alpha   90.00
_cell.angle_beta   90.00
_cell.angle_gamma   90.00
#
_symmetry.space_group_name_H-M   'P 1'
#
loop_
_entity.id
_entity.type
_entity.pdbx_description
1 polymer ?
#
loop_
_entity_poly.entity_id
_entity_poly.type
_entity_poly.pdbx_seq_one_letter_code
_entity_poly.pdbx_strand_id
1 'polypeptide(L)'
;QPNYAYRAVESWGWAVGKTDGWRASASYVTGAHNMKIGYQGNRLDQLDQTIANDTQLGYRFNQGIPNAVSNYLPDFGRRTITKLQGLFIQDSWTRSRLTLQGALRYDHASSYAPVEQNGTTRTSFLNPTAIPIQKTPGVDAYNDVTPRVAAAYDVFGNGKTALKF
;
A
#
# COMPACT_ATOMS: atom_id res chain seq x y z
N GLN A 1 -33.03 -29.38 20.53
CA GLN A 1 -33.12 -28.02 21.12
C GLN A 1 -32.20 -27.10 20.31
N PRO A 2 -32.61 -25.87 19.96
CA PRO A 2 -31.78 -24.97 19.14
C PRO A 2 -30.59 -24.44 19.95
N ASN A 3 -29.39 -24.50 19.36
CA ASN A 3 -28.17 -23.94 19.93
C ASN A 3 -28.18 -22.41 19.80
N TYR A 4 -28.63 -21.70 20.82
CA TYR A 4 -28.49 -20.25 20.89
C TYR A 4 -27.06 -19.90 21.31
N ALA A 5 -26.26 -19.41 20.36
CA ALA A 5 -25.01 -18.74 20.67
C ALA A 5 -25.32 -17.26 20.96
N TYR A 6 -25.31 -16.86 22.23
CA TYR A 6 -25.33 -15.44 22.58
C TYR A 6 -23.96 -14.85 22.22
N ARG A 7 -23.89 -14.23 21.03
CA ARG A 7 -22.75 -13.40 20.64
C ARG A 7 -23.14 -11.95 20.95
N ALA A 8 -22.87 -11.48 22.17
CA ALA A 8 -22.65 -10.05 22.33
C ALA A 8 -21.57 -9.65 21.32
N VAL A 9 -21.71 -8.51 20.63
CA VAL A 9 -20.73 -8.07 19.63
C VAL A 9 -19.35 -8.07 20.30
N GLU A 10 -18.53 -9.09 20.00
CA GLU A 10 -17.27 -9.36 20.74
C GLU A 10 -16.30 -8.18 20.59
N SER A 11 -16.43 -7.43 19.50
CA SER A 11 -15.83 -6.12 19.29
C SER A 11 -16.43 -5.46 18.06
N TRP A 12 -16.45 -4.13 18.01
CA TRP A 12 -16.63 -3.39 16.75
C TRP A 12 -15.37 -2.57 16.48
N GLY A 13 -15.21 -2.05 15.27
CA GLY A 13 -13.99 -1.35 14.91
C GLY A 13 -14.15 -0.38 13.78
N TRP A 14 -13.25 0.60 13.72
CA TRP A 14 -13.06 1.40 12.50
C TRP A 14 -12.04 0.70 11.62
N ALA A 15 -12.39 0.51 10.36
CA ALA A 15 -11.46 0.17 9.30
C ALA A 15 -11.43 1.34 8.33
N VAL A 16 -10.30 2.04 8.26
CA VAL A 16 -10.12 3.22 7.41
C VAL A 16 -8.91 3.01 6.53
N GLY A 17 -9.10 3.13 5.22
CA GLY A 17 -8.02 3.15 4.24
C GLY A 17 -8.06 4.44 3.44
N LYS A 18 -6.93 5.14 3.36
CA LYS A 18 -6.77 6.35 2.55
C LYS A 18 -5.55 6.24 1.67
N THR A 19 -5.72 6.48 0.37
CA THR A 19 -4.61 6.58 -0.59
C THR A 19 -4.50 8.01 -1.10
N ASP A 20 -3.38 8.65 -0.79
CA ASP A 20 -3.01 9.95 -1.35
C ASP A 20 -2.06 9.74 -2.53
N GLY A 21 -2.42 10.26 -3.71
CA GLY A 21 -1.65 10.09 -4.95
C GLY A 21 -1.15 11.42 -5.51
N TRP A 22 0.08 11.43 -6.03
CA TRP A 22 0.70 12.58 -6.69
C TRP A 22 1.31 12.16 -8.01
N ARG A 23 1.21 13.04 -9.01
CA ARG A 23 1.88 12.86 -10.30
C ARG A 23 2.36 14.19 -10.85
N ALA A 24 3.56 14.18 -11.42
CA ALA A 24 4.12 15.30 -12.14
C ALA A 24 4.85 14.79 -13.36
N SER A 25 4.80 15.52 -14.48
CA SER A 25 5.57 15.15 -15.67
C SER A 25 5.83 16.35 -16.56
N ALA A 26 6.95 16.30 -17.27
CA ALA A 26 7.30 17.24 -18.32
C ALA A 26 7.62 16.47 -19.61
N SER A 27 7.33 17.09 -20.74
CA SER A 27 7.63 16.53 -22.06
C SER A 27 8.48 17.51 -22.87
N TYR A 28 9.40 16.97 -23.66
CA TYR A 28 10.19 17.73 -24.62
C TYR A 28 10.08 17.04 -25.97
N VAL A 29 9.43 17.72 -26.93
CA VAL A 29 9.13 17.17 -28.26
C VAL A 29 9.77 18.06 -29.31
N THR A 30 10.56 17.44 -30.18
CA THR A 30 11.17 18.07 -31.36
C THR A 30 10.84 17.25 -32.60
N GLY A 31 11.35 17.66 -33.77
CA GLY A 31 11.19 16.85 -34.99
C GLY A 31 11.84 15.46 -34.90
N ALA A 32 12.85 15.28 -34.05
CA ALA A 32 13.56 14.01 -33.90
C ALA A 32 13.30 13.30 -32.56
N HIS A 33 13.03 14.05 -31.48
CA HIS A 33 12.88 13.49 -30.12
C HIS A 33 11.45 13.61 -29.61
N ASN A 34 11.01 12.59 -28.88
CA ASN A 34 9.77 12.60 -28.12
C ASN A 34 10.07 12.10 -26.71
N MET A 35 10.53 13.04 -25.86
CA MET A 35 10.95 12.77 -24.50
C MET A 35 9.85 13.07 -23.49
N LYS A 36 9.75 12.24 -22.45
CA LYS A 36 8.92 12.48 -21.27
C LYS A 36 9.65 12.03 -20.02
N ILE A 37 9.67 12.90 -19.01
CA ILE A 37 10.12 12.58 -17.66
C ILE A 37 8.94 12.77 -16.71
N GLY A 38 8.87 11.96 -15.66
CA GLY A 38 7.84 12.13 -14.66
C GLY A 38 8.06 11.39 -13.35
N TYR A 39 7.18 11.73 -12.42
CA TYR A 39 7.12 11.22 -11.07
C TYR A 39 5.70 10.73 -10.77
N GLN A 40 5.60 9.64 -10.02
CA GLN A 40 4.37 9.07 -9.51
C GLN A 40 4.57 8.67 -8.05
N GLY A 41 3.79 9.25 -7.14
CA GLY A 41 3.85 8.93 -5.72
C GLY A 41 2.49 8.46 -5.21
N ASN A 42 2.47 7.46 -4.33
CA ASN A 42 1.30 7.08 -3.56
C ASN A 42 1.69 6.91 -2.09
N ARG A 43 0.80 7.34 -1.20
CA ARG A 43 0.86 7.09 0.25
C ARG A 43 -0.46 6.47 0.68
N LEU A 44 -0.42 5.19 1.03
CA LEU A 44 -1.53 4.48 1.65
C LEU A 44 -1.38 4.58 3.17
N ASP A 45 -2.47 4.92 3.84
CA ASP A 45 -2.61 4.95 5.30
C ASP A 45 -3.81 4.07 5.65
N GLN A 46 -3.54 2.93 6.29
CA GLN A 46 -4.57 1.97 6.69
C GLN A 46 -4.58 1.86 8.21
N LEU A 47 -5.76 1.97 8.80
CA LEU A 47 -6.02 1.77 10.21
C LEU A 47 -7.14 0.75 10.38
N ASP A 48 -6.85 -0.32 11.09
CA ASP A 48 -7.83 -1.27 11.60
C ASP A 48 -7.80 -1.20 13.13
N GLN A 49 -8.87 -0.71 13.73
CA GLN A 49 -8.99 -0.59 15.17
C GLN A 49 -10.09 -1.50 15.67
N THR A 50 -9.83 -2.25 16.72
CA THR A 50 -10.80 -3.08 17.43
C THR A 50 -11.16 -2.39 18.74
N ILE A 51 -12.44 -2.38 19.10
CA ILE A 51 -12.96 -1.83 20.35
C ILE A 51 -13.82 -2.90 21.00
N ALA A 52 -13.49 -3.25 22.24
CA ALA A 52 -14.28 -4.20 23.00
C ALA A 52 -15.55 -3.54 23.56
N ASN A 53 -16.50 -4.37 24.00
CA ASN A 53 -17.62 -3.90 24.79
C ASN A 53 -17.16 -3.36 26.16
N ASP A 54 -18.02 -2.60 26.84
CA ASP A 54 -17.70 -1.94 28.12
C ASP A 54 -17.22 -2.91 29.22
N THR A 55 -17.72 -4.15 29.23
CA THR A 55 -17.29 -5.15 30.21
C THR A 55 -15.94 -5.77 29.86
N GLN A 56 -15.51 -5.68 28.60
CA GLN A 56 -14.31 -6.32 28.05
C GLN A 56 -14.29 -7.85 28.21
N LEU A 57 -15.46 -8.45 28.43
CA LEU A 57 -15.65 -9.87 28.61
C LEU A 57 -16.54 -10.43 27.50
N GLY A 58 -16.21 -11.64 27.07
CA GLY A 58 -17.03 -12.47 26.19
C GLY A 58 -17.34 -13.79 26.90
N TYR A 59 -18.60 -14.22 26.88
CA TYR A 59 -19.03 -15.45 27.53
C TYR A 59 -19.46 -16.47 26.48
N ARG A 60 -18.96 -17.70 26.61
CA ARG A 60 -19.41 -18.83 25.79
C ARG A 60 -20.25 -19.76 26.62
N PHE A 61 -21.40 -20.14 26.05
CA PHE A 61 -22.33 -21.08 26.63
C PHE A 61 -22.46 -22.31 25.75
N ASN A 62 -22.60 -23.49 26.35
CA ASN A 62 -23.03 -24.70 25.69
C ASN A 62 -24.39 -25.08 26.28
N GLN A 63 -25.46 -24.98 25.48
CA GLN A 63 -26.83 -25.27 25.92
C GLN A 63 -27.22 -24.48 27.19
N GLY A 64 -26.85 -23.20 27.26
CA GLY A 64 -27.15 -22.32 28.40
C GLY A 64 -26.20 -22.45 29.59
N ILE A 65 -25.28 -23.42 29.59
CA ILE A 65 -24.27 -23.58 30.64
C ILE A 65 -23.01 -22.80 30.24
N PRO A 66 -22.56 -21.79 31.02
CA PRO A 66 -21.32 -21.09 30.76
C PRO A 66 -20.15 -22.06 30.85
N ASN A 67 -19.26 -22.06 29.84
CA ASN A 67 -18.11 -22.97 29.81
C ASN A 67 -16.79 -22.30 29.41
N ALA A 68 -16.79 -21.02 29.04
CA ALA A 68 -15.58 -20.24 28.83
C ALA A 68 -15.84 -18.73 28.98
N VAL A 69 -14.80 -18.02 29.41
CA VAL A 69 -14.74 -16.56 29.45
C VAL A 69 -13.52 -16.11 28.65
N SER A 70 -13.73 -15.18 27.73
CA SER A 70 -12.69 -14.48 26.97
C SER A 70 -12.54 -13.06 27.51
N ASN A 71 -11.30 -12.58 27.56
CA ASN A 71 -10.95 -11.23 28.01
C ASN A 71 -10.41 -10.43 26.83
N TYR A 72 -10.77 -9.15 26.73
CA TYR A 72 -10.34 -8.28 25.64
C TYR A 72 -9.67 -7.01 26.17
N LEU A 73 -8.69 -6.49 25.43
CA LEU A 73 -8.22 -5.12 25.65
C LEU A 73 -9.33 -4.13 25.29
N PRO A 74 -9.39 -2.95 25.95
CA PRO A 74 -10.47 -1.99 25.74
C PRO A 74 -10.54 -1.53 24.29
N ASP A 75 -9.38 -1.35 23.66
CA ASP A 75 -9.22 -1.17 22.24
C ASP A 75 -7.88 -1.77 21.78
N PHE A 76 -7.70 -1.92 20.47
CA PHE A 76 -6.42 -2.26 19.89
C PHE A 76 -6.35 -1.76 18.45
N GLY A 77 -5.46 -0.81 18.18
CA GLY A 77 -5.20 -0.27 16.84
C GLY A 77 -4.12 -1.03 16.10
N ARG A 78 -4.29 -1.16 14.79
CA ARG A 78 -3.31 -1.64 13.82
C ARG A 78 -3.25 -0.66 12.67
N ARG A 79 -2.21 0.17 12.63
CA ARG A 79 -2.00 1.17 11.59
C ARG A 79 -0.76 0.83 10.77
N THR A 80 -0.89 0.89 9.45
CA THR A 80 0.21 0.68 8.50
C THR A 80 0.24 1.82 7.48
N ILE A 81 1.42 2.39 7.28
CA ILE A 81 1.66 3.38 6.22
C ILE A 81 2.54 2.75 5.16
N THR A 82 2.09 2.78 3.91
CA THR A 82 2.83 2.30 2.74
C THR A 82 3.06 3.45 1.77
N LYS A 83 4.29 3.57 1.27
CA LYS A 83 4.69 4.60 0.31
C LYS A 83 5.24 3.92 -0.94
N LEU A 84 4.74 4.34 -2.10
CA LEU A 84 5.23 3.92 -3.41
C LEU A 84 5.68 5.17 -4.16
N GLN A 85 6.89 5.18 -4.68
CA GLN A 85 7.51 6.34 -5.31
C GLN A 85 8.16 5.89 -6.61
N GLY A 86 7.80 6.50 -7.72
CA GLY A 86 8.28 6.13 -9.04
C GLY A 86 8.81 7.34 -9.78
N LEU A 87 10.01 7.23 -10.34
CA LEU A 87 10.58 8.19 -11.28
C LEU A 87 10.78 7.50 -12.62
N PHE A 88 10.43 8.16 -13.71
CA PHE A 88 10.62 7.59 -15.04
C PHE A 88 11.10 8.62 -16.03
N ILE A 89 11.86 8.14 -17.02
CA ILE A 89 12.23 8.86 -18.22
C ILE A 89 12.03 7.94 -19.41
N GLN A 90 11.52 8.49 -20.51
CA GLN A 90 11.39 7.80 -21.79
C GLN A 90 11.70 8.76 -22.93
N ASP A 91 12.33 8.25 -23.98
CA ASP A 91 12.56 8.96 -25.24
C ASP A 91 12.28 8.02 -26.42
N SER A 92 11.71 8.60 -27.47
CA SER A 92 11.76 8.05 -28.82
C SER A 92 12.50 9.02 -29.72
N TRP A 93 13.64 8.58 -30.21
CA TRP A 93 14.48 9.35 -31.11
C TRP A 93 14.43 8.76 -32.51
N THR A 94 14.00 9.55 -33.48
CA THR A 94 13.97 9.18 -34.89
C THR A 94 14.93 10.04 -35.68
N ARG A 95 15.83 9.39 -36.42
CA ARG A 95 16.70 10.05 -37.39
C ARG A 95 16.68 9.28 -38.70
N SER A 96 16.22 9.96 -39.75
CA SER A 96 16.03 9.37 -41.08
C SER A 96 15.16 8.12 -41.02
N ARG A 97 15.75 6.93 -41.17
CA ARG A 97 15.06 5.64 -41.23
C ARG A 97 15.22 4.82 -39.94
N LEU A 98 15.97 5.33 -38.96
CA LEU A 98 16.24 4.66 -37.69
C LEU A 98 15.44 5.34 -36.57
N THR A 99 14.68 4.55 -35.83
CA THR A 99 14.02 4.95 -34.59
C THR A 99 14.60 4.14 -33.44
N LEU A 100 15.09 4.83 -32.41
CA LEU A 100 15.50 4.23 -31.15
C LEU A 100 14.51 4.64 -30.05
N GLN A 101 14.17 3.70 -29.19
CA GLN A 101 13.33 3.95 -28.03
C GLN A 101 14.06 3.47 -26.78
N GLY A 102 14.07 4.31 -25.77
CA GLY A 102 14.64 4.00 -24.47
C GLY A 102 13.74 4.51 -23.37
N ALA A 103 13.55 3.70 -22.34
CA ALA A 103 12.88 4.10 -21.12
C ALA A 103 13.57 3.49 -19.90
N LEU A 104 13.55 4.23 -18.81
CA LEU A 104 14.03 3.78 -17.51
C LEU A 104 13.02 4.21 -16.47
N ARG A 105 12.67 3.30 -15.58
CA ARG A 105 11.86 3.58 -14.40
C ARG A 105 12.59 3.11 -13.16
N TYR A 106 12.58 3.95 -12.14
CA TYR A 106 12.98 3.61 -10.78
C TYR A 106 11.75 3.61 -9.90
N ASP A 107 11.52 2.53 -9.17
CA ASP A 107 10.46 2.41 -8.16
C ASP A 107 11.08 2.17 -6.78
N HIS A 108 10.54 2.86 -5.79
CA HIS A 108 10.89 2.74 -4.39
C HIS A 108 9.62 2.51 -3.56
N ALA A 109 9.55 1.36 -2.91
CA ALA A 109 8.44 0.97 -2.04
C ALA A 109 8.91 0.83 -0.59
N SER A 110 8.23 1.47 0.35
CA SER A 110 8.50 1.33 1.78
C SER A 110 7.21 1.23 2.58
N SER A 111 7.26 0.58 3.73
CA SER A 111 6.14 0.59 4.67
C SER A 111 6.61 0.56 6.12
N TYR A 112 5.77 1.06 7.02
CA TYR A 112 6.01 1.03 8.46
C TYR A 112 4.70 1.13 9.24
N ALA A 113 4.70 0.58 10.45
CA ALA A 113 3.69 0.85 11.45
C ALA A 113 4.14 2.05 12.31
N PRO A 114 3.39 3.17 12.36
CA PRO A 114 3.67 4.30 13.25
C PRO A 114 3.40 3.96 14.72
N VAL A 115 3.81 4.82 15.66
CA VAL A 115 3.47 4.65 17.09
C VAL A 115 1.99 4.97 17.32
N GLU A 116 1.48 5.99 16.64
CA GLU A 116 0.12 6.46 16.78
C GLU A 116 -0.88 5.43 16.27
N GLN A 117 -1.90 5.13 17.07
CA GLN A 117 -2.98 4.19 16.73
C GLN A 117 -2.48 2.76 16.47
N ASN A 118 -1.35 2.38 17.05
CA ASN A 118 -0.88 1.00 17.12
C ASN A 118 -0.77 0.52 18.58
N GLY A 119 -1.46 -0.57 18.90
CA GLY A 119 -1.64 -1.04 20.28
C GLY A 119 -2.82 -0.36 20.97
N THR A 120 -2.72 -0.21 22.29
CA THR A 120 -3.76 0.47 23.10
C THR A 120 -3.15 1.52 24.01
N THR A 121 -3.77 2.68 24.05
CA THR A 121 -3.43 3.75 25.00
C THR A 121 -4.37 3.79 26.20
N ARG A 122 -5.50 3.06 26.13
CA ARG A 122 -6.49 2.98 27.20
C ARG A 122 -6.07 1.91 28.19
N THR A 123 -6.22 2.21 29.47
CA THR A 123 -6.03 1.23 30.55
C THR A 123 -7.37 0.56 30.88
N SER A 124 -7.29 -0.61 31.50
CA SER A 124 -8.44 -1.33 32.05
C SER A 124 -8.02 -2.22 33.22
N PHE A 125 -8.99 -2.91 33.82
CA PHE A 125 -8.72 -3.92 34.83
C PHE A 125 -7.83 -5.08 34.32
N LEU A 126 -7.78 -5.29 32.99
CA LEU A 126 -6.95 -6.31 32.34
C LEU A 126 -5.58 -5.77 31.88
N ASN A 127 -5.44 -4.45 31.73
CA ASN A 127 -4.19 -3.80 31.36
C ASN A 127 -3.99 -2.51 32.16
N PRO A 128 -3.24 -2.55 33.27
CA PRO A 128 -3.08 -1.39 34.16
C PRO A 128 -2.26 -0.25 33.52
N THR A 129 -1.52 -0.55 32.45
CA THR A 129 -0.72 0.41 31.69
C THR A 129 -1.08 0.36 30.20
N ALA A 130 -0.79 1.47 29.51
CA ALA A 130 -0.87 1.51 28.05
C ALA A 130 0.12 0.53 27.43
N ILE A 131 -0.26 -0.04 26.29
CA ILE A 131 0.55 -0.97 25.50
C ILE A 131 0.79 -0.32 24.13
N PRO A 132 1.69 0.67 24.03
CA PRO A 132 2.05 1.25 22.74
C PRO A 132 2.94 0.28 21.97
N ILE A 133 2.67 0.12 20.67
CA ILE A 133 3.63 -0.54 19.78
C ILE A 133 4.55 0.54 19.23
N GLN A 134 5.85 0.36 19.45
CA GLN A 134 6.85 1.27 18.90
C GLN A 134 6.88 1.20 17.38
N LYS A 135 7.35 2.28 16.74
CA LYS A 135 7.44 2.35 15.29
C LYS A 135 8.17 1.10 14.77
N THR A 136 7.47 0.32 13.96
CA THR A 136 7.98 -0.95 13.44
C THR A 136 8.15 -0.82 11.92
N PRO A 137 9.37 -0.98 11.38
CA PRO A 137 9.56 -1.06 9.93
C PRO A 137 8.81 -2.25 9.36
N GLY A 138 8.19 -2.07 8.19
CA GLY A 138 7.52 -3.13 7.43
C GLY A 138 8.43 -3.62 6.32
N VAL A 139 8.22 -3.08 5.12
CA VAL A 139 9.14 -3.25 3.99
C VAL A 139 10.24 -2.20 4.10
N ASP A 140 11.45 -2.66 4.38
CA ASP A 140 12.67 -1.86 4.33
C ASP A 140 13.05 -1.57 2.87
N ALA A 141 12.40 -0.57 2.28
CA ALA A 141 12.79 0.10 1.05
C ALA A 141 13.15 -0.82 -0.14
N TYR A 142 12.17 -1.47 -0.74
CA TYR A 142 12.37 -2.18 -2.00
C TYR A 142 12.66 -1.18 -3.13
N ASN A 143 13.77 -1.40 -3.84
CA ASN A 143 14.22 -0.57 -4.96
C ASN A 143 14.22 -1.42 -6.22
N ASP A 144 13.51 -0.97 -7.26
CA ASP A 144 13.50 -1.60 -8.57
C ASP A 144 13.92 -0.61 -9.65
N VAL A 145 14.71 -1.10 -10.61
CA VAL A 145 15.09 -0.36 -11.80
C VAL A 145 14.65 -1.17 -13.01
N THR A 146 13.65 -0.65 -13.73
CA THR A 146 13.07 -1.28 -14.90
C THR A 146 13.53 -0.55 -16.17
N PRO A 147 14.52 -1.08 -16.92
CA PRO A 147 14.88 -0.57 -18.24
C PRO A 147 13.98 -1.15 -19.34
N ARG A 148 13.77 -0.39 -20.41
CA ARG A 148 13.17 -0.86 -21.67
C ARG A 148 13.89 -0.21 -22.83
N VAL A 149 14.22 -0.99 -23.85
CA VAL A 149 14.85 -0.51 -25.08
C VAL A 149 14.16 -1.16 -26.28
N ALA A 150 14.09 -0.42 -27.38
CA ALA A 150 13.68 -0.96 -28.67
C ALA A 150 14.37 -0.21 -29.81
N ALA A 151 14.56 -0.88 -30.94
CA ALA A 151 15.07 -0.27 -32.17
C ALA A 151 14.17 -0.66 -33.34
N ALA A 152 13.91 0.30 -34.22
CA ALA A 152 13.20 0.07 -35.46
C ALA A 152 13.92 0.72 -36.64
N TYR A 153 14.03 -0.02 -37.75
CA TYR A 153 14.61 0.49 -38.99
C TYR A 153 13.61 0.35 -40.13
N ASP A 154 13.25 1.48 -40.75
CA ASP A 154 12.40 1.53 -41.93
C ASP A 154 13.18 1.05 -43.16
N VAL A 155 12.76 -0.06 -43.78
CA VAL A 155 13.48 -0.76 -44.87
C VAL A 155 13.33 -0.04 -46.21
N PHE A 156 12.32 0.81 -46.39
CA PHE A 156 12.08 1.49 -47.66
C PHE A 156 11.99 3.02 -47.54
N GLY A 157 12.00 3.57 -46.32
CA GLY A 157 11.86 5.01 -46.08
C GLY A 157 10.45 5.54 -46.30
N ASN A 158 9.46 4.66 -46.34
CA ASN A 158 8.05 5.00 -46.58
C ASN A 158 7.15 4.74 -45.35
N GLY A 159 7.74 4.33 -44.22
CA GLY A 159 7.06 4.03 -42.96
C GLY A 159 6.20 2.76 -42.96
N LYS A 160 6.20 1.97 -44.04
CA LYS A 160 5.28 0.82 -44.21
C LYS A 160 5.89 -0.52 -43.81
N THR A 161 7.22 -0.64 -43.83
CA THR A 161 7.92 -1.89 -43.51
C THR A 161 9.12 -1.59 -42.62
N ALA A 162 9.18 -2.20 -41.43
CA ALA A 162 10.27 -2.00 -40.49
C ALA A 162 10.77 -3.31 -39.89
N LEU A 163 12.09 -3.41 -39.69
CA LEU A 163 12.70 -4.39 -38.80
C LEU A 163 12.63 -3.84 -37.37
N LYS A 164 12.24 -4.67 -36.39
CA LYS A 164 12.06 -4.28 -34.99
C LYS A 164 12.82 -5.23 -34.07
N PHE A 165 13.44 -4.69 -33.02
CA PHE A 165 14.21 -5.40 -32.02
C PHE A 165 13.97 -4.80 -30.63
#